data_AF-L7FKV4-F1
#
_entry.id   AF-L7FKV4-F1
#
_cell.length_a   1.000
_cell.length_b   1.000
_cell.length_c   1.000
_cell.angle_alpha   90.00
_cell.angle_beta   90.00
_cell.angle_gamma   90.00
#
_symmetry.space_group_name_H-M   'P 1'
#
loop_
_entity.id
_entity.type
_entity.pdbx_description
1 polymer ?
#
loop_
_entity_poly.entity_id
_entity_poly.type
_entity_poly.pdbx_seq_one_letter_code
_entity_poly.pdbx_strand_id
1 'polypeptide(L)'
;MDLTKKTTIVIPFEQIGYYVYSACMPSVFMKAMLFTLEYKGRGYVFIDTRAANRVVYLNQLHMEYADDGNVLERSCKKYSVGKKLDTILSREDDGNTHQGNGIHVRLDNTTDRHYLSFLSENFRVEVKMTLSIICPNDCNAEKGFGRCDTDLGECVCKNGYGGDDCHLLCYYNNIWQIPAESNLCYFGSKDCDQYCQCTNGKGVNNHMCVTAECRNGDIGNGDECKLDTEGCDGGCHCDDKMNYSSYGGVCVSNKCGNGIIDKYYESNGKYIRTEECDGGVNCNITCQCIEGFITSPDDPFSCIEKTLNAGDIVGIVIGSIAFFVIVLGSFLIIFIFVFRYKKIDINIYKTQQPSYHFYISGATRALSGKQSRYSITPTRLDFGNDTKLTAIGHTRFEKMEVKNYSKNKWMMIIFHTPNNPEYTFYFDPQVLIIRPRIASPHTVTCYITIHCTTRIRDLKIPYSTFENWMDDDRKKMKSLCKDVRRRHYDNLVITTDAMNTVHLDMDELNMSETPIAEGAMGRVYIGNYRSVPVAIKHLDGRVYQIQRWLN
;
A
#
# COMPACT_ATOMS: atom_id res chain seq x y z
N MET A 1 -5.19 20.54 -55.31
CA MET A 1 -6.22 20.54 -54.26
C MET A 1 -6.49 19.10 -53.89
N ASP A 2 -6.66 18.80 -52.59
CA ASP A 2 -7.10 17.48 -52.16
C ASP A 2 -8.61 17.38 -52.36
N LEU A 3 -9.03 16.64 -53.38
CA LEU A 3 -10.44 16.47 -53.75
C LEU A 3 -11.08 15.25 -53.07
N THR A 4 -10.35 14.52 -52.21
CA THR A 4 -10.96 13.49 -51.34
C THR A 4 -11.91 14.14 -50.33
N LYS A 5 -11.71 15.43 -50.03
CA LYS A 5 -12.62 16.26 -49.26
C LYS A 5 -13.35 17.24 -50.18
N LYS A 6 -14.60 17.57 -49.81
CA LYS A 6 -15.39 18.60 -50.47
C LYS A 6 -14.64 19.93 -50.45
N THR A 7 -14.22 20.39 -51.62
CA THR A 7 -13.51 21.65 -51.79
C THR A 7 -14.41 22.62 -52.52
N THR A 8 -14.73 23.75 -51.88
CA THR A 8 -15.51 24.80 -52.51
C THR A 8 -14.60 25.80 -53.23
N ILE A 9 -14.87 26.04 -54.51
CA ILE A 9 -14.21 27.02 -55.34
C ILE A 9 -15.23 28.10 -55.74
N VAL A 10 -14.81 29.36 -55.70
CA VAL A 10 -15.58 30.48 -56.23
C VAL A 10 -14.92 30.93 -57.52
N ILE A 11 -15.67 30.86 -58.62
CA ILE A 11 -15.18 31.27 -59.94
C ILE A 11 -15.71 32.68 -60.24
N PRO A 12 -14.85 33.71 -60.30
CA PRO A 12 -15.24 35.07 -60.67
C PRO A 12 -15.37 35.17 -62.19
N PHE A 13 -16.48 34.69 -62.76
CA PHE A 13 -16.69 34.72 -64.22
C PHE A 13 -16.52 36.11 -64.82
N GLU A 14 -16.84 37.16 -64.07
CA GLU A 14 -16.66 38.54 -64.52
C GLU A 14 -15.20 38.83 -64.92
N GLN A 15 -14.25 38.38 -64.10
CA GLN A 15 -12.83 38.69 -64.23
C GLN A 15 -12.08 37.76 -65.19
N ILE A 16 -12.39 36.45 -65.16
CA ILE A 16 -11.58 35.43 -65.85
C ILE A 16 -12.29 34.70 -66.99
N GLY A 17 -13.60 34.92 -67.17
CA GLY A 17 -14.36 34.28 -68.24
C GLY A 17 -14.18 34.98 -69.59
N TYR A 18 -14.23 34.23 -70.68
CA TYR A 18 -14.20 34.74 -72.06
C TYR A 18 -15.48 34.36 -72.81
N TYR A 19 -15.84 35.12 -73.84
CA TYR A 19 -17.05 34.85 -74.62
C TYR A 19 -16.76 33.88 -75.77
N VAL A 20 -17.61 32.86 -75.93
CA VAL A 20 -17.38 31.82 -76.94
C VAL A 20 -18.68 31.15 -77.36
N TYR A 21 -18.72 30.67 -78.60
CA TYR A 21 -19.66 29.64 -79.03
C TYR A 21 -19.14 28.28 -78.54
N SER A 22 -19.92 27.66 -77.66
CA SER A 22 -19.61 26.37 -77.05
C SER A 22 -19.44 25.27 -78.10
N ALA A 23 -18.42 24.42 -77.99
CA ALA A 23 -18.27 23.27 -78.89
C ALA A 23 -19.45 22.28 -78.78
N CYS A 24 -20.06 22.17 -77.60
CA CYS A 24 -21.24 21.34 -77.37
C CYS A 24 -22.57 22.04 -77.66
N MET A 25 -22.57 23.37 -77.76
CA MET A 25 -23.75 24.20 -78.07
C MET A 25 -23.36 25.32 -79.05
N PRO A 26 -23.10 24.99 -80.33
CA PRO A 26 -22.52 25.94 -81.28
C PRO A 26 -23.43 27.14 -81.58
N SER A 27 -24.73 27.02 -81.31
CA SER A 27 -25.75 28.05 -81.57
C SER A 27 -25.94 29.04 -80.41
N VAL A 28 -25.33 28.81 -79.24
CA VAL A 28 -25.53 29.64 -78.04
C VAL A 28 -24.24 30.38 -77.70
N PHE A 29 -24.31 31.71 -77.63
CA PHE A 29 -23.19 32.56 -77.25
C PHE A 29 -23.20 32.79 -75.74
N MET A 30 -22.14 32.36 -75.05
CA MET A 30 -22.09 32.36 -73.59
C MET A 30 -20.72 32.79 -73.09
N LYS A 31 -20.65 33.17 -71.81
CA LYS A 31 -19.35 33.35 -71.14
C LYS A 31 -18.89 31.99 -70.63
N ALA A 32 -17.67 31.60 -71.00
CA ALA A 32 -17.05 30.34 -70.64
C ALA A 32 -15.80 30.56 -69.79
N MET A 33 -15.51 29.59 -68.92
CA MET A 33 -14.26 29.48 -68.20
C MET A 33 -13.74 28.07 -68.43
N LEU A 34 -12.56 27.97 -69.06
CA LEU A 34 -11.88 26.71 -69.33
C LEU A 34 -10.98 26.39 -68.13
N PHE A 35 -11.02 25.13 -67.70
CA PHE A 35 -10.13 24.62 -66.69
C PHE A 35 -9.75 23.18 -67.02
N THR A 36 -8.67 22.76 -66.38
CA THR A 36 -8.10 21.45 -66.56
C THR A 36 -8.16 20.71 -65.25
N LEU A 37 -8.59 19.45 -65.31
CA LEU A 37 -8.58 18.54 -64.19
C LEU A 37 -7.56 17.43 -64.46
N GLU A 38 -6.58 17.32 -63.58
CA GLU A 38 -5.62 16.23 -63.55
C GLU A 38 -5.82 15.46 -62.24
N TYR A 39 -6.14 14.17 -62.36
CA TYR A 39 -6.33 13.28 -61.22
C TYR A 39 -5.62 11.96 -61.45
N LYS A 40 -4.86 11.52 -60.44
CA LYS A 40 -4.17 10.22 -60.45
C LYS A 40 -5.02 9.21 -59.71
N GLY A 41 -5.93 8.55 -60.42
CA GLY A 41 -6.76 7.48 -59.88
C GLY A 41 -7.96 7.20 -60.77
N ARG A 42 -8.82 6.27 -60.32
CA ARG A 42 -10.10 5.96 -60.97
C ARG A 42 -11.26 6.42 -60.08
N GLY A 43 -12.38 6.78 -60.71
CA GLY A 43 -13.61 7.19 -60.02
C GLY A 43 -14.34 8.28 -60.79
N TYR A 44 -15.06 9.15 -60.06
CA TYR A 44 -15.77 10.27 -60.66
C TYR A 44 -15.45 11.56 -59.90
N VAL A 45 -15.24 12.65 -60.62
CA VAL A 45 -15.33 13.99 -60.02
C VAL A 45 -16.78 14.40 -60.00
N PHE A 46 -17.26 14.67 -58.80
CA PHE A 46 -18.54 15.30 -58.53
C PHE A 46 -18.39 16.81 -58.48
N ILE A 47 -19.23 17.51 -59.23
CA ILE A 47 -19.28 18.97 -59.29
C ILE A 47 -20.68 19.41 -58.88
N ASP A 48 -20.78 20.05 -57.72
CA ASP A 48 -22.01 20.59 -57.17
C ASP A 48 -22.07 22.11 -57.35
N THR A 49 -23.03 22.59 -58.13
CA THR A 49 -23.27 24.03 -58.33
C THR A 49 -24.58 24.51 -57.67
N ARG A 50 -25.24 23.68 -56.86
CA ARG A 50 -26.56 23.99 -56.25
C ARG A 50 -26.51 25.21 -55.35
N ALA A 51 -25.39 25.45 -54.66
CA ALA A 51 -25.19 26.63 -53.82
C ALA A 51 -25.32 27.96 -54.58
N ALA A 52 -25.09 27.97 -55.90
CA ALA A 52 -25.25 29.16 -56.73
C ALA A 52 -26.71 29.43 -57.13
N ASN A 53 -27.63 28.49 -56.88
CA ASN A 53 -29.07 28.55 -57.23
C ASN A 53 -29.33 28.98 -58.69
N ARG A 54 -28.50 28.54 -59.62
CA ARG A 54 -28.55 28.92 -61.04
C ARG A 54 -28.14 27.73 -61.92
N VAL A 55 -28.67 27.71 -63.13
CA VAL A 55 -28.28 26.72 -64.14
C VAL A 55 -26.87 27.07 -64.62
N VAL A 56 -25.93 26.17 -64.39
CA VAL A 56 -24.57 26.24 -64.93
C VAL A 56 -24.40 25.03 -65.85
N TYR A 57 -23.80 25.29 -67.00
CA TYR A 57 -23.53 24.28 -68.00
C TYR A 57 -22.08 23.82 -67.86
N LEU A 58 -21.84 22.52 -68.00
CA LEU A 58 -20.50 21.95 -68.06
C LEU A 58 -20.32 21.25 -69.40
N ASN A 59 -19.27 21.62 -70.13
CA ASN A 59 -18.78 20.83 -71.23
C ASN A 59 -17.53 20.07 -70.82
N GLN A 60 -17.44 18.85 -71.28
CA GLN A 60 -16.21 18.12 -71.44
C GLN A 60 -15.77 18.20 -72.91
N LEU A 61 -14.54 18.66 -73.12
CA LEU A 61 -13.99 18.92 -74.44
C LEU A 61 -12.93 17.87 -74.78
N HIS A 62 -12.88 17.51 -76.05
CA HIS A 62 -11.69 16.91 -76.65
C HIS A 62 -10.87 18.05 -77.27
N MET A 63 -9.58 18.12 -76.93
CA MET A 63 -8.67 19.11 -77.48
C MET A 63 -7.44 18.40 -78.03
N GLU A 64 -7.17 18.60 -79.31
CA GLU A 64 -5.95 18.18 -79.98
C GLU A 64 -5.05 19.39 -80.17
N TYR A 65 -3.75 19.22 -79.93
CA TYR A 65 -2.76 20.29 -80.02
C TYR A 65 -1.73 19.95 -81.09
N ALA A 66 -1.31 20.95 -81.84
CA ALA A 66 -0.16 20.87 -82.73
C ALA A 66 1.15 20.84 -81.92
N ASP A 67 2.23 20.42 -82.58
CA ASP A 67 3.57 20.37 -82.00
C ASP A 67 4.08 21.75 -81.53
N ASP A 68 3.50 22.84 -82.03
CA ASP A 68 3.78 24.23 -81.63
C ASP A 68 2.94 24.71 -80.42
N GLY A 69 2.05 23.85 -79.89
CA GLY A 69 1.16 24.13 -78.78
C GLY A 69 -0.16 24.83 -79.17
N ASN A 70 -0.41 25.09 -80.46
CA ASN A 70 -1.69 25.63 -80.91
C ASN A 70 -2.79 24.54 -80.91
N VAL A 71 -4.04 24.92 -80.64
CA VAL A 71 -5.17 23.99 -80.66
C VAL A 71 -5.54 23.66 -82.12
N LEU A 72 -5.38 22.39 -82.51
CA LEU A 72 -5.73 21.87 -83.84
C LEU A 72 -7.22 21.59 -83.98
N GLU A 73 -7.79 20.87 -83.00
CA GLU A 73 -9.19 20.49 -82.99
C GLU A 73 -9.79 20.72 -81.60
N ARG A 74 -11.02 21.25 -81.58
CA ARG A 74 -11.84 21.35 -80.37
C ARG A 74 -13.23 20.79 -80.66
N SER A 75 -13.51 19.60 -80.14
CA SER A 75 -14.80 18.93 -80.32
C SER A 75 -15.47 18.62 -78.97
N CYS A 76 -16.80 18.47 -78.99
CA CYS A 76 -17.58 18.15 -77.81
C CYS A 76 -17.44 16.67 -77.46
N LYS A 77 -17.01 16.35 -76.23
CA LYS A 77 -17.01 14.97 -75.72
C LYS A 77 -18.30 14.66 -74.97
N LYS A 78 -18.69 15.54 -74.04
CA LYS A 78 -19.91 15.38 -73.24
C LYS A 78 -20.42 16.74 -72.81
N TYR A 79 -21.74 16.86 -72.77
CA TYR A 79 -22.42 18.02 -72.23
C TYR A 79 -23.23 17.62 -71.01
N SER A 80 -23.25 18.47 -70.00
CA SER A 80 -23.99 18.24 -68.76
C SER A 80 -24.59 19.54 -68.24
N VAL A 81 -25.83 19.45 -67.77
CA VAL A 81 -26.59 20.58 -67.23
C VAL A 81 -26.86 20.28 -65.77
N GLY A 82 -26.52 21.20 -64.87
CA GLY A 82 -26.96 21.11 -63.48
C GLY A 82 -28.50 21.19 -63.41
N LYS A 83 -29.15 20.25 -62.72
CA LYS A 83 -30.60 20.31 -62.48
C LYS A 83 -30.92 21.40 -61.44
N LYS A 84 -31.98 22.17 -61.69
CA LYS A 84 -32.53 23.11 -60.71
C LYS A 84 -33.35 22.32 -59.68
N LEU A 85 -33.19 22.61 -58.40
CA LEU A 85 -34.09 22.09 -57.36
C LEU A 85 -35.44 22.82 -57.50
N ASP A 86 -36.50 22.07 -57.80
CA ASP A 86 -37.83 22.64 -58.11
C ASP A 86 -38.61 23.11 -56.87
N THR A 87 -38.17 22.80 -55.64
CA THR A 87 -38.89 23.17 -54.39
C THR A 87 -37.95 23.51 -53.22
N ILE A 88 -38.43 24.32 -52.26
CA ILE A 88 -37.71 24.67 -51.03
C ILE A 88 -37.57 23.46 -50.08
N LEU A 89 -38.55 22.55 -50.07
CA LEU A 89 -38.54 21.34 -49.24
C LEU A 89 -37.40 20.37 -49.60
N SER A 90 -36.98 20.34 -50.87
CA SER A 90 -35.81 19.55 -51.30
C SER A 90 -34.46 20.19 -50.94
N ARG A 91 -34.44 21.38 -50.32
CA ARG A 91 -33.22 21.99 -49.74
C ARG A 91 -33.02 21.64 -48.25
N GLU A 92 -34.09 21.26 -47.53
CA GLU A 92 -34.03 21.05 -46.07
C GLU A 92 -33.77 19.58 -45.70
N ASP A 93 -34.22 18.60 -46.50
CA ASP A 93 -33.88 17.17 -46.31
C ASP A 93 -32.43 16.81 -46.69
N ASP A 94 -31.76 17.67 -47.47
CA ASP A 94 -30.41 17.47 -48.01
C ASP A 94 -29.27 17.68 -46.99
N GLY A 95 -29.60 17.84 -45.70
CA GLY A 95 -28.64 17.57 -44.63
C GLY A 95 -28.12 16.13 -44.67
N ASN A 96 -28.87 15.19 -45.27
CA ASN A 96 -28.53 13.77 -45.34
C ASN A 96 -28.74 13.06 -46.70
N THR A 97 -29.16 13.71 -47.77
CA THR A 97 -29.52 13.00 -49.02
C THR A 97 -28.59 13.29 -50.21
N HIS A 98 -27.81 12.25 -50.56
CA HIS A 98 -27.52 11.76 -51.92
C HIS A 98 -27.14 12.77 -53.02
N GLN A 99 -25.92 12.65 -53.53
CA GLN A 99 -25.29 13.59 -54.48
C GLN A 99 -25.86 13.55 -55.92
N GLY A 100 -26.98 12.90 -56.19
CA GLY A 100 -27.46 12.57 -57.55
C GLY A 100 -27.92 13.73 -58.42
N ASN A 101 -27.89 14.96 -57.90
CA ASN A 101 -28.31 16.16 -58.64
C ASN A 101 -27.16 17.03 -59.16
N GLY A 102 -25.90 16.64 -58.95
CA GLY A 102 -24.74 17.34 -59.51
C GLY A 102 -24.20 16.72 -60.80
N ILE A 103 -23.06 17.23 -61.28
CA ILE A 103 -22.45 16.79 -62.53
C ILE A 103 -21.32 15.81 -62.22
N HIS A 104 -21.33 14.66 -62.88
CA HIS A 104 -20.32 13.60 -62.70
C HIS A 104 -19.43 13.47 -63.94
N VAL A 105 -18.12 13.62 -63.72
CA VAL A 105 -17.09 13.43 -64.75
C VAL A 105 -16.32 12.15 -64.42
N ARG A 106 -16.44 11.14 -65.29
CA ARG A 106 -15.75 9.86 -65.13
C ARG A 106 -14.24 10.01 -65.37
N LEU A 107 -13.44 9.40 -64.51
CA LEU A 107 -11.98 9.39 -64.52
C LEU A 107 -11.52 7.95 -64.75
N ASP A 108 -11.16 7.63 -66.00
CA ASP A 108 -10.88 6.25 -66.41
C ASP A 108 -9.39 5.91 -66.46
N ASN A 109 -8.47 6.87 -66.27
CA ASN A 109 -7.05 6.55 -66.29
C ASN A 109 -6.16 7.60 -65.61
N THR A 110 -4.98 7.16 -65.15
CA THR A 110 -4.04 7.92 -64.30
C THR A 110 -3.23 9.00 -65.04
N THR A 111 -3.44 9.19 -66.35
CA THR A 111 -2.66 10.10 -67.20
C THR A 111 -3.50 11.07 -68.03
N ASP A 112 -4.83 10.98 -67.99
CA ASP A 112 -5.66 11.79 -68.86
C ASP A 112 -5.91 13.18 -68.27
N ARG A 113 -5.47 14.20 -69.01
CA ARG A 113 -5.79 15.59 -68.75
C ARG A 113 -7.22 15.86 -69.23
N HIS A 114 -8.15 16.10 -68.30
CA HIS A 114 -9.54 16.39 -68.64
C HIS A 114 -9.73 17.88 -68.87
N TYR A 115 -10.18 18.25 -70.07
CA TYR A 115 -10.53 19.62 -70.41
C TYR A 115 -12.01 19.87 -70.20
N LEU A 116 -12.31 20.81 -69.30
CA LEU A 116 -13.67 21.11 -68.87
C LEU A 116 -13.92 22.61 -69.03
N SER A 117 -15.13 22.98 -69.44
CA SER A 117 -15.52 24.38 -69.50
C SER A 117 -16.86 24.60 -68.85
N PHE A 118 -16.91 25.51 -67.87
CA PHE A 118 -18.18 26.01 -67.36
C PHE A 118 -18.72 27.10 -68.26
N LEU A 119 -20.02 27.09 -68.53
CA LEU A 119 -20.69 28.13 -69.30
C LEU A 119 -21.86 28.72 -68.52
N SER A 120 -22.04 30.02 -68.66
CA SER A 120 -23.17 30.75 -68.12
C SER A 120 -23.65 31.81 -69.10
N GLU A 121 -24.96 31.96 -69.20
CA GLU A 121 -25.61 33.08 -69.90
C GLU A 121 -25.52 34.38 -69.09
N ASN A 122 -25.28 34.29 -67.76
CA ASN A 122 -25.21 35.44 -66.89
C ASN A 122 -23.76 35.85 -66.61
N PHE A 123 -23.35 36.95 -67.23
CA PHE A 123 -21.96 37.37 -67.40
C PHE A 123 -21.32 38.10 -66.20
N ARG A 124 -22.09 38.43 -65.15
CA ARG A 124 -21.63 39.16 -63.95
C ARG A 124 -21.66 38.33 -62.65
N VAL A 125 -21.60 37.00 -62.76
CA VAL A 125 -21.94 36.12 -61.63
C VAL A 125 -20.70 35.43 -61.07
N GLU A 126 -20.57 35.41 -59.76
CA GLU A 126 -19.67 34.49 -59.09
C GLU A 126 -20.33 33.11 -58.97
N VAL A 127 -19.71 32.10 -59.59
CA VAL A 127 -20.22 30.73 -59.51
C VAL A 127 -19.50 30.02 -58.38
N LYS A 128 -20.23 29.74 -57.30
CA LYS A 128 -19.76 28.89 -56.21
C LYS A 128 -20.01 27.43 -56.55
N MET A 129 -18.97 26.62 -56.51
CA MET A 129 -19.03 25.19 -56.79
C MET A 129 -18.28 24.38 -55.75
N THR A 130 -18.76 23.17 -55.48
CA THR A 130 -18.08 22.21 -54.63
C THR A 130 -17.62 21.03 -55.47
N LEU A 131 -16.32 20.75 -55.40
CA LEU A 131 -15.68 19.62 -56.05
C LEU A 131 -15.38 18.54 -55.01
N SER A 132 -15.66 17.29 -55.36
CA SER A 132 -15.22 16.12 -54.59
C SER A 132 -15.03 14.92 -55.51
N ILE A 133 -14.20 13.97 -55.09
CA ILE A 133 -14.12 12.66 -55.70
C ILE A 133 -15.18 11.78 -55.06
N ILE A 134 -15.94 11.08 -55.91
CA ILE A 134 -16.83 10.00 -55.48
C ILE A 134 -16.36 8.70 -56.13
N CYS A 135 -16.74 7.60 -55.48
CA CYS A 135 -16.42 6.26 -55.94
C CYS A 135 -14.92 6.06 -56.25
N PRO A 136 -14.01 6.34 -55.29
CA PRO A 136 -12.60 6.07 -55.48
C PRO A 136 -12.37 4.61 -55.91
N ASN A 137 -11.37 4.41 -56.78
CA ASN A 137 -11.02 3.10 -57.35
C ASN A 137 -12.19 2.37 -58.05
N ASP A 138 -13.20 3.12 -58.49
CA ASP A 138 -14.45 2.58 -59.06
C ASP A 138 -15.13 1.56 -58.12
N CYS A 139 -15.07 1.81 -56.81
CA CYS A 139 -15.62 0.95 -55.76
C CYS A 139 -15.13 -0.51 -55.85
N ASN A 140 -13.92 -0.72 -56.39
CA ASN A 140 -13.37 -2.04 -56.70
C ASN A 140 -14.36 -2.94 -57.49
N ALA A 141 -15.15 -2.35 -58.41
CA ALA A 141 -16.18 -3.06 -59.18
C ALA A 141 -15.62 -4.21 -60.03
N GLU A 142 -14.41 -4.05 -60.59
CA GLU A 142 -13.72 -5.10 -61.34
C GLU A 142 -13.42 -6.35 -60.50
N LYS A 143 -13.15 -6.15 -59.19
CA LYS A 143 -12.97 -7.25 -58.23
C LYS A 143 -14.31 -7.78 -57.71
N GLY A 144 -15.40 -7.12 -58.06
CA GLY A 144 -16.76 -7.45 -57.64
C GLY A 144 -17.06 -7.09 -56.19
N PHE A 145 -16.34 -6.14 -55.58
CA PHE A 145 -16.51 -5.78 -54.15
C PHE A 145 -17.63 -4.77 -53.91
N GLY A 146 -17.90 -3.90 -54.88
CA GLY A 146 -18.97 -2.94 -54.83
C GLY A 146 -19.35 -2.43 -56.22
N ARG A 147 -20.23 -1.44 -56.25
CA ARG A 147 -20.55 -0.66 -57.45
C ARG A 147 -20.65 0.82 -57.08
N CYS A 148 -20.26 1.69 -58.00
CA CYS A 148 -20.52 3.11 -57.83
C CYS A 148 -22.01 3.39 -58.04
N ASP A 149 -22.62 4.10 -57.09
CA ASP A 149 -23.95 4.66 -57.26
C ASP A 149 -23.84 6.18 -57.39
N THR A 150 -23.88 6.66 -58.63
CA THR A 150 -23.71 8.08 -58.94
C THR A 150 -24.87 8.93 -58.42
N ASP A 151 -26.05 8.34 -58.27
CA ASP A 151 -27.23 9.05 -57.74
C ASP A 151 -27.12 9.24 -56.22
N LEU A 152 -26.46 8.33 -55.51
CA LEU A 152 -26.14 8.49 -54.09
C LEU A 152 -24.83 9.27 -53.88
N GLY A 153 -23.91 9.22 -54.85
CA GLY A 153 -22.58 9.82 -54.74
C GLY A 153 -21.61 9.01 -53.89
N GLU A 154 -21.87 7.72 -53.74
CA GLU A 154 -21.12 6.84 -52.84
C GLU A 154 -20.96 5.44 -53.44
N CYS A 155 -20.08 4.65 -52.84
CA CYS A 155 -19.91 3.25 -53.19
C CYS A 155 -20.94 2.39 -52.46
N VAL A 156 -21.66 1.57 -53.21
CA VAL A 156 -22.54 0.53 -52.66
C VAL A 156 -21.75 -0.78 -52.59
N CYS A 157 -21.28 -1.10 -51.39
CA CYS A 157 -20.44 -2.26 -51.14
C CYS A 157 -21.24 -3.54 -50.91
N LYS A 158 -20.67 -4.68 -51.30
CA LYS A 158 -21.20 -6.00 -50.93
C LYS A 158 -20.86 -6.31 -49.48
N ASN A 159 -21.61 -7.23 -48.88
CA ASN A 159 -21.34 -7.76 -47.55
C ASN A 159 -19.87 -8.22 -47.40
N GLY A 160 -19.22 -7.82 -46.31
CA GLY A 160 -17.80 -8.06 -46.06
C GLY A 160 -16.85 -6.99 -46.61
N TYR A 161 -17.34 -6.05 -47.42
CA TYR A 161 -16.59 -4.93 -47.98
C TYR A 161 -17.18 -3.60 -47.50
N GLY A 162 -16.36 -2.56 -47.45
CA GLY A 162 -16.79 -1.24 -47.01
C GLY A 162 -15.69 -0.18 -47.15
N GLY A 163 -15.86 0.92 -46.42
CA GLY A 163 -15.08 2.14 -46.66
C GLY A 163 -15.54 2.89 -47.91
N ASP A 164 -14.78 3.91 -48.27
CA ASP A 164 -15.05 4.80 -49.40
C ASP A 164 -14.89 4.14 -50.77
N ASP A 165 -14.08 3.08 -50.89
CA ASP A 165 -13.78 2.37 -52.15
C ASP A 165 -14.21 0.90 -52.17
N CYS A 166 -14.98 0.43 -51.17
CA CYS A 166 -15.35 -0.97 -50.98
C CYS A 166 -14.15 -1.94 -50.91
N HIS A 167 -13.10 -1.58 -50.18
CA HIS A 167 -12.07 -2.55 -49.83
C HIS A 167 -12.59 -3.59 -48.82
N LEU A 168 -11.81 -4.64 -48.62
CA LEU A 168 -12.11 -5.71 -47.66
C LEU A 168 -12.11 -5.13 -46.24
N LEU A 169 -13.22 -5.23 -45.51
CA LEU A 169 -13.29 -4.77 -44.12
C LEU A 169 -12.37 -5.62 -43.24
N CYS A 170 -11.63 -5.00 -42.32
CA CYS A 170 -10.80 -5.78 -41.40
C CYS A 170 -11.63 -6.73 -40.51
N TYR A 171 -12.85 -6.30 -40.14
CA TYR A 171 -13.72 -6.96 -39.18
C TYR A 171 -15.18 -6.85 -39.64
N TYR A 172 -15.86 -7.99 -39.72
CA TYR A 172 -17.24 -8.08 -40.19
C TYR A 172 -17.94 -9.30 -39.58
N ASN A 173 -19.21 -9.17 -39.19
CA ASN A 173 -19.99 -10.26 -38.56
C ASN A 173 -19.25 -10.97 -37.41
N ASN A 174 -18.63 -10.20 -36.53
CA ASN A 174 -17.84 -10.67 -35.39
C ASN A 174 -16.61 -11.52 -35.74
N ILE A 175 -16.12 -11.46 -36.99
CA ILE A 175 -14.98 -12.23 -37.47
C ILE A 175 -13.96 -11.27 -38.13
N TRP A 176 -12.68 -11.47 -37.83
CA TRP A 176 -11.58 -10.81 -38.54
C TRP A 176 -11.42 -11.42 -39.94
N GLN A 177 -11.51 -10.59 -40.98
CA GLN A 177 -11.32 -11.02 -42.37
C GLN A 177 -9.85 -10.94 -42.82
N ILE A 178 -9.03 -10.21 -42.06
CA ILE A 178 -7.57 -10.17 -42.18
C ILE A 178 -6.95 -10.85 -40.96
N PRO A 179 -5.67 -11.27 -40.99
CA PRO A 179 -5.00 -11.79 -39.81
C PRO A 179 -5.17 -10.83 -38.63
N ALA A 180 -5.67 -11.35 -37.51
CA ALA A 180 -5.95 -10.54 -36.33
C ALA A 180 -4.62 -10.06 -35.72
N GLU A 181 -4.29 -8.80 -36.00
CA GLU A 181 -3.16 -8.11 -35.39
C GLU A 181 -3.61 -7.46 -34.08
N SER A 182 -2.76 -7.51 -33.03
CA SER A 182 -3.06 -6.89 -31.73
C SER A 182 -3.20 -5.36 -31.77
N ASN A 183 -2.80 -4.74 -32.88
CA ASN A 183 -2.73 -3.28 -33.06
C ASN A 183 -3.85 -2.73 -33.98
N LEU A 184 -4.93 -3.48 -34.21
CA LEU A 184 -6.07 -3.03 -35.01
C LEU A 184 -7.33 -2.85 -34.16
N CYS A 185 -8.13 -1.85 -34.48
CA CYS A 185 -9.43 -1.61 -33.84
C CYS A 185 -10.58 -2.29 -34.59
N TYR A 186 -11.71 -2.51 -33.93
CA TYR A 186 -12.90 -3.06 -34.59
C TYR A 186 -13.48 -2.05 -35.59
N PHE A 187 -13.66 -2.48 -36.83
CA PHE A 187 -14.30 -1.65 -37.86
C PHE A 187 -15.68 -1.15 -37.39
N GLY A 188 -15.91 0.16 -37.52
CA GLY A 188 -17.14 0.83 -37.08
C GLY A 188 -17.19 1.19 -35.58
N SER A 189 -16.15 0.88 -34.81
CA SER A 189 -15.99 1.42 -33.46
C SER A 189 -15.58 2.91 -33.50
N LYS A 190 -15.81 3.63 -32.39
CA LYS A 190 -15.51 5.05 -32.28
C LYS A 190 -14.01 5.31 -32.40
N ASP A 191 -13.65 6.37 -33.11
CA ASP A 191 -12.27 6.76 -33.45
C ASP A 191 -11.46 5.71 -34.26
N CYS A 192 -12.11 4.67 -34.76
CA CYS A 192 -11.52 3.66 -35.64
C CYS A 192 -11.80 4.04 -37.11
N ASP A 193 -10.74 4.19 -37.92
CA ASP A 193 -10.90 4.50 -39.34
C ASP A 193 -11.31 3.28 -40.18
N GLN A 194 -11.52 3.53 -41.47
CA GLN A 194 -11.92 2.49 -42.41
C GLN A 194 -10.89 1.37 -42.61
N TYR A 195 -9.62 1.62 -42.27
CA TYR A 195 -8.53 0.65 -42.31
C TYR A 195 -8.23 0.04 -40.94
N CYS A 196 -9.10 0.27 -39.97
CA CYS A 196 -9.03 -0.28 -38.62
C CYS A 196 -7.82 0.19 -37.83
N GLN A 197 -7.45 1.44 -38.08
CA GLN A 197 -6.44 2.17 -37.33
C GLN A 197 -7.11 3.23 -36.45
N CYS A 198 -6.56 3.40 -35.25
CA CYS A 198 -7.04 4.45 -34.36
C CYS A 198 -6.61 5.82 -34.87
N THR A 199 -7.56 6.74 -34.87
CA THR A 199 -7.37 8.12 -35.27
C THR A 199 -7.06 9.01 -34.07
N ASN A 200 -6.77 10.29 -34.31
CA ASN A 200 -6.58 11.30 -33.25
C ASN A 200 -5.46 10.99 -32.23
N GLY A 201 -4.45 10.21 -32.63
CA GLY A 201 -3.33 9.85 -31.75
C GLY A 201 -3.67 8.83 -30.65
N LYS A 202 -4.85 8.20 -30.71
CA LYS A 202 -5.27 7.14 -29.80
C LYS A 202 -4.53 5.83 -30.10
N GLY A 203 -4.32 5.01 -29.07
CA GLY A 203 -3.74 3.67 -29.19
C GLY A 203 -4.81 2.58 -29.14
N VAL A 204 -4.47 1.38 -29.58
CA VAL A 204 -5.37 0.22 -29.48
C VAL A 204 -5.24 -0.43 -28.10
N ASN A 205 -6.38 -0.68 -27.45
CA ASN A 205 -6.50 -1.51 -26.26
C ASN A 205 -7.72 -2.43 -26.42
N ASN A 206 -7.51 -3.75 -26.37
CA ASN A 206 -8.57 -4.75 -26.62
C ASN A 206 -9.38 -4.48 -27.91
N HIS A 207 -8.70 -4.07 -28.99
CA HIS A 207 -9.32 -3.71 -30.27
C HIS A 207 -10.27 -2.50 -30.22
N MET A 208 -10.19 -1.67 -29.17
CA MET A 208 -10.86 -0.37 -29.05
C MET A 208 -9.81 0.76 -29.07
N CYS A 209 -10.20 1.92 -29.58
CA CYS A 209 -9.34 3.10 -29.63
C CYS A 209 -9.43 3.91 -28.35
N VAL A 210 -8.33 3.99 -27.61
CA VAL A 210 -8.26 4.66 -26.31
C VAL A 210 -7.14 5.69 -26.26
N THR A 211 -7.34 6.73 -25.45
CA THR A 211 -6.27 7.66 -25.09
C THR A 211 -5.23 6.99 -24.17
N ALA A 212 -4.07 7.62 -24.01
CA ALA A 212 -3.05 7.12 -23.08
C ALA A 212 -3.53 7.23 -21.62
N GLU A 213 -4.32 8.26 -21.31
CA GLU A 213 -4.90 8.53 -20.01
C GLU A 213 -5.95 7.48 -19.64
N CYS A 214 -6.90 7.19 -20.54
CA CYS A 214 -7.89 6.12 -20.40
C CYS A 214 -7.23 4.77 -20.09
N ARG A 215 -6.16 4.45 -20.81
CA ARG A 215 -5.39 3.21 -20.60
C ARG A 215 -4.78 3.11 -19.20
N ASN A 216 -4.47 4.25 -18.58
CA ASN A 216 -3.94 4.32 -17.22
C ASN A 216 -5.04 4.43 -16.14
N GLY A 217 -6.32 4.42 -16.54
CA GLY A 217 -7.45 4.57 -15.62
C GLY A 217 -7.78 6.01 -15.26
N ASP A 218 -7.35 6.99 -16.05
CA ASP A 218 -7.73 8.39 -15.93
C ASP A 218 -8.60 8.84 -17.11
N ILE A 219 -9.20 10.02 -17.03
CA ILE A 219 -10.05 10.57 -18.09
C ILE A 219 -9.19 11.50 -18.96
N GLY A 220 -8.95 11.09 -20.20
CA GLY A 220 -8.23 11.87 -21.20
C GLY A 220 -9.13 12.87 -21.94
N ASN A 221 -8.52 13.65 -22.81
CA ASN A 221 -9.26 14.60 -23.65
C ASN A 221 -10.07 13.85 -24.72
N GLY A 222 -11.40 13.99 -24.66
CA GLY A 222 -12.33 13.29 -25.54
C GLY A 222 -12.80 11.93 -25.03
N ASP A 223 -12.39 11.53 -23.82
CA ASP A 223 -12.96 10.37 -23.13
C ASP A 223 -14.21 10.77 -22.35
N GLU A 224 -15.16 9.84 -22.24
CA GLU A 224 -16.46 10.07 -21.60
C GLU A 224 -16.53 9.50 -20.19
N CYS A 225 -15.69 8.50 -19.92
CA CYS A 225 -15.70 7.77 -18.68
C CYS A 225 -14.35 7.15 -18.36
N LYS A 226 -14.17 6.77 -17.10
CA LYS A 226 -13.00 6.04 -16.63
C LYS A 226 -13.16 4.55 -16.92
N LEU A 227 -12.08 3.91 -17.40
CA LEU A 227 -12.04 2.48 -17.66
C LEU A 227 -12.50 1.68 -16.41
N ASP A 228 -13.23 0.59 -16.64
CA ASP A 228 -13.80 -0.30 -15.61
C ASP A 228 -14.86 0.35 -14.69
N THR A 229 -15.45 1.48 -15.08
CA THR A 229 -16.62 2.05 -14.39
C THR A 229 -17.94 1.57 -15.02
N GLU A 230 -19.02 1.59 -14.22
CA GLU A 230 -20.34 1.15 -14.68
C GLU A 230 -20.81 1.95 -15.90
N GLY A 231 -21.28 1.25 -16.93
CA GLY A 231 -21.74 1.87 -18.18
C GLY A 231 -20.61 2.36 -19.11
N CYS A 232 -19.34 2.17 -18.74
CA CYS A 232 -18.19 2.52 -19.55
C CYS A 232 -17.71 1.32 -20.37
N ASP A 233 -17.54 1.48 -21.68
CA ASP A 233 -17.01 0.46 -22.56
C ASP A 233 -15.48 0.38 -22.53
N GLY A 234 -14.90 -0.61 -23.19
CA GLY A 234 -13.45 -0.79 -23.27
C GLY A 234 -12.70 0.33 -24.04
N GLY A 235 -13.43 1.25 -24.65
CA GLY A 235 -12.94 2.44 -25.35
C GLY A 235 -12.97 3.73 -24.51
N CYS A 236 -13.36 3.66 -23.22
CA CYS A 236 -13.65 4.84 -22.39
C CYS A 236 -14.78 5.72 -22.94
N HIS A 237 -15.77 5.07 -23.56
CA HIS A 237 -17.02 5.67 -24.00
C HIS A 237 -18.20 5.12 -23.21
N CYS A 238 -19.24 5.93 -23.02
CA CYS A 238 -20.44 5.42 -22.39
C CYS A 238 -21.19 4.49 -23.35
N ASP A 239 -21.73 3.39 -22.82
CA ASP A 239 -22.46 2.41 -23.63
C ASP A 239 -23.82 2.98 -24.06
N ASP A 240 -23.83 3.63 -25.22
CA ASP A 240 -25.02 4.18 -25.87
C ASP A 240 -26.09 3.10 -26.11
N LYS A 241 -25.70 1.83 -26.36
CA LYS A 241 -26.67 0.75 -26.60
C LYS A 241 -27.45 0.40 -25.35
N MET A 242 -26.88 0.66 -24.18
CA MET A 242 -27.53 0.50 -22.88
C MET A 242 -28.09 1.83 -22.33
N ASN A 243 -28.14 2.87 -23.17
CA ASN A 243 -28.61 4.21 -22.84
C ASN A 243 -27.86 4.88 -21.67
N TYR A 244 -26.53 4.70 -21.62
CA TYR A 244 -25.67 5.48 -20.74
C TYR A 244 -25.22 6.75 -21.43
N SER A 245 -25.07 7.83 -20.65
CA SER A 245 -24.62 9.13 -21.13
C SER A 245 -23.56 9.70 -20.20
N SER A 246 -22.57 10.40 -20.74
CA SER A 246 -21.48 10.96 -19.94
C SER A 246 -21.94 12.18 -19.16
N TYR A 247 -21.70 12.16 -17.85
CA TYR A 247 -21.89 13.30 -16.96
C TYR A 247 -20.69 13.45 -16.02
N GLY A 248 -19.85 14.46 -16.26
CA GLY A 248 -18.68 14.74 -15.42
C GLY A 248 -17.64 13.61 -15.37
N GLY A 249 -17.55 12.80 -16.44
CA GLY A 249 -16.62 11.66 -16.49
C GLY A 249 -17.17 10.35 -15.91
N VAL A 250 -18.46 10.32 -15.60
CA VAL A 250 -19.18 9.11 -15.14
C VAL A 250 -20.32 8.83 -16.11
N CYS A 251 -20.52 7.57 -16.46
CA CYS A 251 -21.65 7.16 -17.28
C CYS A 251 -22.91 7.05 -16.42
N VAL A 252 -23.93 7.84 -16.75
CA VAL A 252 -25.23 7.87 -16.09
C VAL A 252 -26.26 7.27 -17.03
N SER A 253 -26.99 6.25 -16.56
CA SER A 253 -28.08 5.67 -17.33
C SER A 253 -29.27 6.61 -17.37
N ASN A 254 -29.95 6.68 -18.50
CA ASN A 254 -31.22 7.40 -18.65
C ASN A 254 -32.38 6.81 -17.83
N LYS A 255 -32.19 5.62 -17.26
CA LYS A 255 -33.13 5.00 -16.33
C LYS A 255 -33.09 5.67 -14.96
N CYS A 256 -31.93 6.18 -14.57
CA CYS A 256 -31.80 6.89 -13.31
C CYS A 256 -32.55 8.23 -13.34
N GLY A 257 -33.44 8.42 -12.37
CA GLY A 257 -34.32 9.57 -12.20
C GLY A 257 -35.67 9.47 -12.93
N ASN A 258 -36.12 8.28 -13.32
CA ASN A 258 -37.32 8.10 -14.17
C ASN A 258 -38.64 7.84 -13.40
N GLY A 259 -38.60 7.77 -12.07
CA GLY A 259 -39.69 7.40 -11.18
C GLY A 259 -39.90 5.90 -10.97
N ILE A 260 -38.94 5.05 -11.36
CA ILE A 260 -39.02 3.58 -11.34
C ILE A 260 -37.67 2.99 -10.89
N ILE A 261 -37.71 2.09 -9.90
CA ILE A 261 -36.52 1.33 -9.47
C ILE A 261 -36.14 0.30 -10.53
N ASP A 262 -35.09 0.61 -11.28
CA ASP A 262 -34.64 -0.14 -12.44
C ASP A 262 -33.54 -1.19 -12.12
N LYS A 263 -33.40 -2.16 -13.02
CA LYS A 263 -32.32 -3.15 -13.02
C LYS A 263 -31.32 -2.88 -14.13
N TYR A 264 -30.04 -2.91 -13.77
CA TYR A 264 -28.91 -2.70 -14.67
C TYR A 264 -28.28 -4.01 -15.12
N TYR A 265 -27.92 -4.04 -16.41
CA TYR A 265 -27.33 -5.19 -17.09
C TYR A 265 -26.14 -4.73 -17.96
N GLU A 266 -25.11 -5.56 -18.07
CA GLU A 266 -24.01 -5.39 -19.03
C GLU A 266 -24.50 -5.68 -20.46
N SER A 267 -23.74 -5.24 -21.48
CA SER A 267 -24.04 -5.45 -22.92
C SER A 267 -24.20 -6.93 -23.32
N ASN A 268 -23.66 -7.85 -22.52
CA ASN A 268 -23.81 -9.32 -22.69
C ASN A 268 -25.06 -9.90 -21.99
N GLY A 269 -25.89 -9.07 -21.35
CA GLY A 269 -27.09 -9.46 -20.59
C GLY A 269 -26.84 -9.87 -19.13
N LYS A 270 -25.62 -9.76 -18.62
CA LYS A 270 -25.28 -10.08 -17.23
C LYS A 270 -25.82 -9.02 -16.27
N TYR A 271 -26.53 -9.45 -15.23
CA TYR A 271 -27.04 -8.55 -14.19
C TYR A 271 -25.90 -7.91 -13.40
N ILE A 272 -25.97 -6.59 -13.22
CA ILE A 272 -25.02 -5.79 -12.45
C ILE A 272 -25.59 -5.53 -11.05
N ARG A 273 -26.67 -4.74 -11.00
CA ARG A 273 -27.35 -4.32 -9.76
C ARG A 273 -28.77 -3.83 -10.04
N THR A 274 -29.52 -3.60 -8.96
CA THR A 274 -30.78 -2.84 -8.96
C THR A 274 -30.50 -1.47 -8.36
N GLU A 275 -31.24 -0.44 -8.77
CA GLU A 275 -31.18 0.88 -8.15
C GLU A 275 -31.46 0.83 -6.64
N GLU A 276 -30.74 1.66 -5.89
CA GLU A 276 -30.98 1.82 -4.44
C GLU A 276 -31.95 2.97 -4.15
N CYS A 277 -32.10 3.88 -5.10
CA CYS A 277 -32.93 5.08 -5.08
C CYS A 277 -33.09 5.59 -6.51
N ASP A 278 -33.99 6.54 -6.74
CA ASP A 278 -34.29 7.02 -8.08
C ASP A 278 -34.56 8.53 -8.09
N GLY A 279 -33.49 9.30 -8.00
CA GLY A 279 -33.54 10.78 -8.00
C GLY A 279 -34.10 11.43 -6.73
N GLY A 280 -34.40 10.65 -5.69
CA GLY A 280 -34.89 11.16 -4.40
C GLY A 280 -33.80 11.73 -3.48
N VAL A 281 -34.15 11.92 -2.21
CA VAL A 281 -33.25 12.57 -1.23
C VAL A 281 -32.04 11.67 -0.93
N ASN A 282 -30.84 12.24 -0.88
CA ASN A 282 -29.56 11.53 -0.68
C ASN A 282 -29.27 10.41 -1.70
N CYS A 283 -29.87 10.53 -2.90
CA CYS A 283 -29.57 9.69 -4.05
C CYS A 283 -28.48 10.36 -4.91
N ASN A 284 -27.47 9.60 -5.32
CA ASN A 284 -26.41 10.12 -6.20
C ASN A 284 -26.84 10.10 -7.68
N ILE A 285 -26.02 10.66 -8.56
CA ILE A 285 -26.31 10.74 -10.02
C ILE A 285 -26.33 9.37 -10.73
N THR A 286 -25.88 8.29 -10.08
CA THR A 286 -25.90 6.92 -10.61
C THR A 286 -27.00 6.06 -9.95
N CYS A 287 -27.95 6.68 -9.24
CA CYS A 287 -29.05 6.00 -8.57
C CYS A 287 -28.58 4.96 -7.54
N GLN A 288 -27.58 5.36 -6.76
CA GLN A 288 -27.10 4.70 -5.55
C GLN A 288 -27.23 5.66 -4.37
N CYS A 289 -27.40 5.11 -3.17
CA CYS A 289 -27.40 5.93 -1.97
C CYS A 289 -26.00 6.50 -1.74
N ILE A 290 -25.94 7.79 -1.34
CA ILE A 290 -24.69 8.41 -0.93
C ILE A 290 -24.09 7.60 0.24
N GLU A 291 -22.76 7.53 0.31
CA GLU A 291 -22.06 6.78 1.36
C GLU A 291 -22.57 7.17 2.77
N GLY A 292 -22.97 6.17 3.56
CA GLY A 292 -23.58 6.37 4.89
C GLY A 292 -25.11 6.34 4.92
N PHE A 293 -25.76 6.29 3.76
CA PHE A 293 -27.21 6.21 3.62
C PHE A 293 -27.67 4.83 3.12
N ILE A 294 -28.92 4.47 3.38
CA ILE A 294 -29.57 3.24 2.91
C ILE A 294 -30.93 3.59 2.30
N THR A 295 -31.45 2.74 1.39
CA THR A 295 -32.80 2.90 0.82
C THR A 295 -33.84 3.04 1.93
N SER A 296 -34.68 4.07 1.84
CA SER A 296 -35.74 4.29 2.81
C SER A 296 -36.78 3.17 2.72
N PRO A 297 -37.16 2.54 3.84
CA PRO A 297 -38.24 1.54 3.86
C PRO A 297 -39.61 2.13 3.46
N ASP A 298 -39.80 3.42 3.72
CA ASP A 298 -41.06 4.13 3.49
C ASP A 298 -41.13 4.82 2.12
N ASP A 299 -39.98 5.11 1.51
CA ASP A 299 -39.87 5.76 0.20
C ASP A 299 -38.72 5.14 -0.61
N PRO A 300 -38.98 4.13 -1.46
CA PRO A 300 -37.93 3.42 -2.19
C PRO A 300 -37.15 4.32 -3.16
N PHE A 301 -37.62 5.53 -3.46
CA PHE A 301 -36.94 6.47 -4.34
C PHE A 301 -35.88 7.33 -3.63
N SER A 302 -35.85 7.33 -2.30
CA SER A 302 -34.96 8.15 -1.46
C SER A 302 -34.10 7.30 -0.51
N CYS A 303 -33.01 7.89 -0.01
CA CYS A 303 -32.12 7.28 0.97
C CYS A 303 -32.13 8.04 2.30
N ILE A 304 -32.11 7.27 3.40
CA ILE A 304 -32.06 7.78 4.77
C ILE A 304 -30.73 7.43 5.44
N GLU A 305 -30.31 8.26 6.38
CA GLU A 305 -29.08 8.02 7.15
C GLU A 305 -29.19 6.68 7.86
N LYS A 306 -28.12 5.90 7.83
CA LYS A 306 -28.07 4.58 8.47
C LYS A 306 -28.18 4.74 9.99
N THR A 307 -29.40 4.66 10.50
CA THR A 307 -29.66 4.63 11.94
C THR A 307 -29.29 3.26 12.51
N LEU A 308 -28.64 3.26 13.68
CA LEU A 308 -28.34 2.02 14.39
C LEU A 308 -29.65 1.37 14.83
N ASN A 309 -29.77 0.07 14.61
CA ASN A 309 -30.98 -0.66 14.92
C ASN A 309 -31.19 -0.66 16.45
N ALA A 310 -32.43 -0.64 16.94
CA ALA A 310 -32.70 -0.62 18.38
C ALA A 310 -32.04 -1.80 19.12
N GLY A 311 -31.88 -2.95 18.44
CA GLY A 311 -31.16 -4.11 18.94
C GLY A 311 -29.65 -3.88 19.14
N ASP A 312 -29.02 -3.07 18.29
CA ASP A 312 -27.58 -2.75 18.38
C ASP A 312 -27.32 -1.86 19.60
N ILE A 313 -28.21 -0.90 19.86
CA ILE A 313 -28.14 -0.01 21.03
C ILE A 313 -28.28 -0.84 22.33
N VAL A 314 -29.26 -1.75 22.39
CA VAL A 314 -29.46 -2.64 23.54
C VAL A 314 -28.25 -3.56 23.75
N GLY A 315 -27.67 -4.09 22.67
CA GLY A 315 -26.47 -4.93 22.72
C GLY A 315 -25.25 -4.20 23.29
N ILE A 316 -25.01 -2.96 22.87
CA ILE A 316 -23.91 -2.13 23.37
C ILE A 316 -24.07 -1.83 24.87
N VAL A 317 -25.29 -1.52 25.32
CA VAL A 317 -25.57 -1.20 26.73
C VAL A 317 -25.37 -2.44 27.62
N ILE A 318 -25.92 -3.60 27.23
CA ILE A 318 -25.77 -4.85 27.99
C ILE A 318 -24.30 -5.31 28.00
N GLY A 319 -23.61 -5.23 26.86
CA GLY A 319 -22.20 -5.58 26.75
C GLY A 319 -21.30 -4.70 27.64
N SER A 320 -21.58 -3.40 27.69
CA SER A 320 -20.83 -2.45 28.54
C SER A 320 -21.02 -2.74 30.03
N ILE A 321 -22.25 -3.08 30.46
CA ILE A 321 -22.53 -3.43 31.86
C ILE A 321 -21.83 -4.75 32.23
N ALA A 322 -21.90 -5.78 31.38
CA ALA A 322 -21.25 -7.06 31.63
C ALA A 322 -19.73 -6.91 31.71
N PHE A 323 -19.13 -6.12 30.82
CA PHE A 323 -17.70 -5.81 30.85
C PHE A 323 -17.29 -5.11 32.14
N PHE A 324 -18.07 -4.12 32.60
CA PHE A 324 -17.79 -3.40 33.84
C PHE A 324 -17.80 -4.33 35.08
N VAL A 325 -18.72 -5.29 35.14
CA VAL A 325 -18.77 -6.29 36.22
C VAL A 325 -17.54 -7.20 36.21
N ILE A 326 -17.09 -7.64 35.02
CA ILE A 326 -15.87 -8.45 34.87
C ILE A 326 -14.64 -7.68 35.33
N VAL A 327 -14.53 -6.41 34.94
CA VAL A 327 -13.44 -5.53 35.34
C VAL A 327 -13.42 -5.34 36.86
N LEU A 328 -14.56 -5.05 37.49
CA LEU A 328 -14.67 -4.95 38.95
C LEU A 328 -14.27 -6.26 39.65
N GLY A 329 -14.71 -7.41 39.15
CA GLY A 329 -14.32 -8.72 39.66
C GLY A 329 -12.81 -8.96 39.58
N SER A 330 -12.20 -8.59 38.46
CA SER A 330 -10.74 -8.71 38.27
C SER A 330 -9.95 -7.84 39.25
N PHE A 331 -10.39 -6.60 39.49
CA PHE A 331 -9.78 -5.71 40.49
C PHE A 331 -9.90 -6.29 41.90
N LEU A 332 -11.03 -6.90 42.23
CA LEU A 332 -11.27 -7.50 43.55
C LEU A 332 -10.37 -8.73 43.77
N ILE A 333 -10.15 -9.54 42.73
CA ILE A 333 -9.21 -10.67 42.77
C ILE A 333 -7.77 -10.17 42.94
N ILE A 334 -7.35 -9.16 42.17
CA ILE A 334 -6.02 -8.55 42.29
C ILE A 334 -5.81 -7.99 43.69
N PHE A 335 -6.81 -7.31 44.24
CA PHE A 335 -6.78 -6.77 45.59
C PHE A 335 -6.57 -7.89 46.63
N ILE A 336 -7.31 -9.00 46.53
CA ILE A 336 -7.12 -10.17 47.41
C ILE A 336 -5.70 -10.75 47.29
N PHE A 337 -5.14 -10.85 46.09
CA PHE A 337 -3.79 -11.38 45.88
C PHE A 337 -2.70 -10.45 46.44
N VAL A 338 -2.81 -9.14 46.23
CA VAL A 338 -1.85 -8.15 46.73
C VAL A 338 -1.83 -8.13 48.27
N PHE A 339 -3.00 -8.14 48.91
CA PHE A 339 -3.09 -8.19 50.37
C PHE A 339 -2.70 -9.54 50.98
N ARG A 340 -2.60 -10.61 50.17
CA ARG A 340 -2.10 -11.92 50.60
C ARG A 340 -0.58 -12.07 50.50
N TYR A 341 0.15 -11.11 49.92
CA TYR A 341 1.61 -11.13 49.99
C TYR A 341 2.08 -10.91 51.43
N LYS A 342 2.47 -12.02 52.09
CA LYS A 342 3.14 -11.98 53.38
C LYS A 342 4.40 -11.12 53.25
N LYS A 343 4.50 -10.07 54.06
CA LYS A 343 5.77 -9.35 54.28
C LYS A 343 6.80 -10.37 54.80
N ILE A 344 7.86 -10.59 54.04
CA ILE A 344 8.98 -11.43 54.49
C ILE A 344 9.72 -10.63 55.58
N ASP A 345 9.82 -11.19 56.78
CA ASP A 345 10.55 -10.57 57.89
C ASP A 345 12.06 -10.73 57.67
N ILE A 346 12.74 -9.61 57.40
CA ILE A 346 14.19 -9.57 57.13
C ILE A 346 15.02 -10.02 58.35
N ASN A 347 14.45 -10.00 59.56
CA ASN A 347 15.14 -10.43 60.78
C ASN A 347 15.42 -11.94 60.80
N ILE A 348 14.69 -12.73 60.02
CA ILE A 348 14.93 -14.18 59.92
C ILE A 348 16.37 -14.45 59.44
N TYR A 349 16.89 -13.64 58.52
CA TYR A 349 18.24 -13.79 57.96
C TYR A 349 19.37 -13.36 58.92
N LYS A 350 19.05 -12.78 60.08
CA LYS A 350 20.02 -12.43 61.13
C LYS A 350 20.16 -13.53 62.19
N THR A 351 19.33 -14.57 62.13
CA THR A 351 19.34 -15.67 63.10
C THR A 351 20.40 -16.71 62.75
N GLN A 352 21.01 -17.31 63.77
CA GLN A 352 21.98 -18.39 63.58
C GLN A 352 21.28 -19.64 63.03
N GLN A 353 21.77 -20.14 61.89
CA GLN A 353 21.29 -21.40 61.32
C GLN A 353 21.82 -22.63 62.09
N PRO A 354 21.07 -23.76 62.11
CA PRO A 354 21.48 -24.96 62.82
C PRO A 354 22.84 -25.47 62.33
N SER A 355 23.68 -25.91 63.27
CA SER A 355 24.96 -26.52 62.95
C SER A 355 24.77 -27.99 62.55
N TYR A 356 25.28 -28.36 61.38
CA TYR A 356 25.30 -29.74 60.92
C TYR A 356 26.67 -30.36 61.18
N HIS A 357 26.70 -31.61 61.67
CA HIS A 357 27.94 -32.33 61.91
C HIS A 357 28.77 -32.46 60.63
N PHE A 358 29.99 -31.92 60.64
CA PHE A 358 30.90 -31.97 59.49
C PHE A 358 31.67 -33.30 59.48
N TYR A 359 31.19 -34.28 58.69
CA TYR A 359 31.80 -35.61 58.62
C TYR A 359 32.84 -35.71 57.49
N ILE A 360 34.12 -35.55 57.82
CA ILE A 360 35.24 -35.57 56.86
C ILE A 360 35.75 -37.00 56.58
N SER A 361 35.54 -37.93 57.53
CA SER A 361 36.01 -39.31 57.39
C SER A 361 35.36 -39.98 56.17
N GLY A 362 36.15 -40.49 55.21
CA GLY A 362 35.65 -41.05 53.96
C GLY A 362 35.17 -40.06 52.90
N ALA A 363 35.39 -38.74 53.09
CA ALA A 363 35.15 -37.73 52.07
C ALA A 363 36.45 -37.37 51.33
N THR A 364 36.36 -37.22 50.01
CA THR A 364 37.47 -36.82 49.14
C THR A 364 37.34 -35.35 48.78
N ARG A 365 38.42 -34.58 48.98
CA ARG A 365 38.44 -33.18 48.57
C ARG A 365 38.35 -33.11 47.04
N ALA A 366 37.34 -32.44 46.51
CA ALA A 366 37.15 -32.31 45.07
C ALA A 366 36.68 -30.90 44.74
N LEU A 367 37.45 -30.21 43.90
CA LEU A 367 37.13 -28.87 43.41
C LEU A 367 35.83 -28.88 42.60
N SER A 368 35.06 -27.81 42.73
CA SER A 368 33.89 -27.51 41.89
C SER A 368 34.26 -27.58 40.40
N GLY A 369 33.57 -28.42 39.61
CA GLY A 369 33.86 -28.58 38.19
C GLY A 369 33.21 -29.81 37.53
N LYS A 370 33.24 -29.88 36.19
CA LYS A 370 32.66 -31.01 35.43
C LYS A 370 33.22 -32.38 35.85
N GLN A 371 34.47 -32.43 36.31
CA GLN A 371 35.13 -33.66 36.77
C GLN A 371 34.54 -34.19 38.09
N SER A 372 34.13 -33.30 39.00
CA SER A 372 33.44 -33.64 40.26
C SER A 372 31.93 -33.77 40.09
N ARG A 373 31.41 -33.64 38.85
CA ARG A 373 29.99 -33.77 38.48
C ARG A 373 29.07 -32.74 39.12
N TYR A 374 29.62 -31.64 39.63
CA TYR A 374 28.86 -30.49 40.13
C TYR A 374 29.62 -29.19 39.92
N SER A 375 28.91 -28.05 39.94
CA SER A 375 29.55 -26.74 40.03
C SER A 375 28.81 -25.81 40.97
N ILE A 376 29.56 -25.07 41.77
CA ILE A 376 29.12 -23.91 42.56
C ILE A 376 29.91 -22.70 42.06
N THR A 377 29.22 -21.61 41.72
CA THR A 377 29.85 -20.35 41.25
C THR A 377 29.07 -19.13 41.74
N PRO A 378 29.71 -18.08 42.30
CA PRO A 378 31.12 -18.02 42.67
C PRO A 378 31.43 -18.86 43.92
N THR A 379 32.68 -19.29 44.08
CA THR A 379 33.18 -19.95 45.31
C THR A 379 33.89 -18.97 46.24
N ARG A 380 34.17 -17.75 45.77
CA ARG A 380 34.65 -16.63 46.57
C ARG A 380 33.49 -15.64 46.71
N LEU A 381 33.11 -15.33 47.95
CA LEU A 381 32.03 -14.38 48.25
C LEU A 381 32.65 -13.13 48.90
N ASP A 382 32.46 -11.99 48.24
CA ASP A 382 32.91 -10.68 48.72
C ASP A 382 31.75 -9.75 49.12
N PHE A 383 30.50 -10.17 48.84
CA PHE A 383 29.28 -9.44 49.10
C PHE A 383 29.28 -8.03 48.48
N GLY A 384 29.90 -7.89 47.29
CA GLY A 384 29.95 -6.69 46.46
C GLY A 384 30.94 -5.62 46.93
N ASN A 385 32.06 -6.03 47.54
CA ASN A 385 32.94 -5.13 48.27
C ASN A 385 34.16 -4.65 47.46
N ASP A 386 33.95 -3.80 46.46
CA ASP A 386 35.07 -3.12 45.78
C ASP A 386 35.38 -1.73 46.37
N THR A 387 34.42 -1.08 47.07
CA THR A 387 34.62 0.31 47.55
C THR A 387 33.89 0.71 48.86
N LYS A 388 33.03 -0.13 49.46
CA LYS A 388 32.22 0.25 50.65
C LYS A 388 32.22 -0.83 51.74
N LEU A 389 32.86 -0.51 52.86
CA LEU A 389 32.84 -1.29 54.11
C LEU A 389 31.41 -1.63 54.57
N THR A 390 31.22 -2.81 55.16
CA THR A 390 29.91 -3.26 55.68
C THR A 390 29.62 -2.58 57.02
N ALA A 391 28.49 -1.88 57.13
CA ALA A 391 28.06 -1.28 58.39
C ALA A 391 27.68 -2.36 59.42
N ILE A 392 27.97 -2.11 60.71
CA ILE A 392 27.64 -3.03 61.79
C ILE A 392 26.11 -3.20 61.90
N GLY A 393 25.64 -4.43 62.05
CA GLY A 393 24.22 -4.79 62.16
C GLY A 393 23.46 -4.85 60.82
N HIS A 394 24.10 -4.50 59.71
CA HIS A 394 23.52 -4.61 58.37
C HIS A 394 23.77 -5.99 57.75
N THR A 395 22.75 -6.52 57.10
CA THR A 395 22.80 -7.79 56.38
C THR A 395 23.11 -7.53 54.90
N ARG A 396 24.18 -8.12 54.37
CA ARG A 396 24.46 -8.16 52.92
C ARG A 396 24.18 -9.55 52.38
N PHE A 397 24.02 -9.67 51.07
CA PHE A 397 23.78 -10.95 50.43
C PHE A 397 24.54 -11.09 49.12
N GLU A 398 24.86 -12.33 48.78
CA GLU A 398 25.45 -12.70 47.50
C GLU A 398 24.83 -14.01 47.02
N LYS A 399 24.61 -14.11 45.71
CA LYS A 399 23.96 -15.27 45.09
C LYS A 399 25.00 -16.19 44.48
N MET A 400 24.84 -17.49 44.73
CA MET A 400 25.61 -18.55 44.12
C MET A 400 24.73 -19.44 43.25
N GLU A 401 25.27 -19.86 42.13
CA GLU A 401 24.67 -20.80 41.22
C GLU A 401 25.24 -22.20 41.45
N VAL A 402 24.34 -23.15 41.73
CA VAL A 402 24.67 -24.55 41.95
C VAL A 402 24.08 -25.39 40.82
N LYS A 403 24.91 -26.19 40.17
CA LYS A 403 24.51 -27.09 39.08
C LYS A 403 24.95 -28.53 39.34
N ASN A 404 24.02 -29.46 39.17
CA ASN A 404 24.28 -30.89 39.23
C ASN A 404 24.52 -31.43 37.80
N TYR A 405 25.74 -31.89 37.50
CA TYR A 405 26.09 -32.52 36.22
C TYR A 405 25.92 -34.05 36.24
N SER A 406 25.40 -34.62 37.34
CA SER A 406 25.09 -36.04 37.39
C SER A 406 23.97 -36.38 36.42
N LYS A 407 24.19 -37.43 35.60
CA LYS A 407 23.25 -37.84 34.56
C LYS A 407 21.94 -38.40 35.10
N ASN A 408 21.96 -39.05 36.26
CA ASN A 408 20.82 -39.79 36.81
C ASN A 408 20.74 -39.79 38.35
N LYS A 409 21.57 -38.99 39.03
CA LYS A 409 21.66 -38.97 40.50
C LYS A 409 21.28 -37.63 41.06
N TRP A 410 20.51 -37.66 42.14
CA TRP A 410 20.25 -36.48 42.98
C TRP A 410 21.49 -36.12 43.79
N MET A 411 21.58 -34.83 44.09
CA MET A 411 22.67 -34.23 44.84
C MET A 411 22.11 -33.48 46.03
N MET A 412 22.67 -33.74 47.22
CA MET A 412 22.41 -32.93 48.40
C MET A 412 23.66 -32.12 48.73
N ILE A 413 23.49 -30.83 49.03
CA ILE A 413 24.55 -29.94 49.51
C ILE A 413 24.14 -29.39 50.86
N ILE A 414 25.07 -29.42 51.82
CA ILE A 414 24.90 -28.81 53.14
C ILE A 414 25.97 -27.73 53.31
N PHE A 415 25.54 -26.49 53.55
CA PHE A 415 26.43 -25.38 53.92
C PHE A 415 26.60 -25.35 55.44
N HIS A 416 27.83 -25.54 55.92
CA HIS A 416 28.12 -25.60 57.35
C HIS A 416 28.48 -24.21 57.86
N THR A 417 27.52 -23.52 58.47
CA THR A 417 27.73 -22.18 59.02
C THR A 417 28.50 -22.25 60.35
N PRO A 418 29.50 -21.36 60.56
CA PRO A 418 30.12 -21.22 61.87
C PRO A 418 29.13 -20.62 62.86
N ASN A 419 29.26 -21.00 64.14
CA ASN A 419 28.56 -20.33 65.24
C ASN A 419 29.53 -19.35 65.89
N ASN A 420 29.39 -18.05 65.58
CA ASN A 420 30.28 -16.99 66.04
C ASN A 420 29.44 -15.77 66.51
N PRO A 421 29.72 -15.17 67.68
CA PRO A 421 29.02 -13.96 68.13
C PRO A 421 29.31 -12.72 67.26
N GLU A 422 30.43 -12.66 66.55
CA GLU A 422 30.85 -11.49 65.77
C GLU A 422 30.16 -11.37 64.41
N TYR A 423 29.71 -12.49 63.82
CA TYR A 423 29.06 -12.51 62.53
C TYR A 423 28.14 -13.73 62.36
N THR A 424 27.07 -13.56 61.59
CA THR A 424 26.12 -14.62 61.28
C THR A 424 26.02 -14.84 59.78
N PHE A 425 26.14 -16.10 59.35
CA PHE A 425 25.87 -16.54 57.98
C PHE A 425 24.52 -17.25 57.91
N TYR A 426 23.73 -16.91 56.89
CA TYR A 426 22.46 -17.54 56.62
C TYR A 426 22.39 -17.92 55.14
N PHE A 427 22.29 -19.22 54.84
CA PHE A 427 22.13 -19.73 53.47
C PHE A 427 20.67 -20.05 53.20
N ASP A 428 20.14 -19.54 52.09
CA ASP A 428 18.77 -19.81 51.64
C ASP A 428 18.77 -20.52 50.28
N PRO A 429 18.54 -21.85 50.24
CA PRO A 429 18.41 -22.77 51.37
C PRO A 429 19.76 -23.26 51.93
N GLN A 430 19.82 -23.61 53.22
CA GLN A 430 21.03 -24.16 53.88
C GLN A 430 21.32 -25.61 53.46
N VAL A 431 20.26 -26.39 53.22
CA VAL A 431 20.33 -27.73 52.66
C VAL A 431 19.63 -27.71 51.31
N LEU A 432 20.41 -27.91 50.25
CA LEU A 432 19.92 -27.87 48.87
C LEU A 432 19.89 -29.28 48.29
N ILE A 433 18.76 -29.67 47.71
CA ILE A 433 18.60 -30.95 47.02
C ILE A 433 18.32 -30.69 45.54
N ILE A 434 19.15 -31.22 44.66
CA ILE A 434 19.10 -30.98 43.21
C ILE A 434 18.93 -32.28 42.44
N ARG A 435 17.85 -32.39 41.66
CA ARG A 435 17.62 -33.51 40.73
C ARG A 435 18.58 -33.47 39.52
N PRO A 436 18.88 -34.62 38.89
CA PRO A 436 19.72 -34.67 37.69
C PRO A 436 19.06 -33.99 36.47
N ARG A 437 19.87 -33.59 35.48
CA ARG A 437 19.46 -33.07 34.15
C ARG A 437 18.63 -31.77 34.12
N ILE A 438 18.68 -30.94 35.17
CA ILE A 438 18.13 -29.58 35.06
C ILE A 438 19.07 -28.71 34.21
N ALA A 439 18.52 -28.07 33.19
CA ALA A 439 19.26 -27.18 32.30
C ALA A 439 19.75 -25.91 33.02
N SER A 440 18.88 -25.32 33.87
CA SER A 440 19.17 -24.13 34.68
C SER A 440 19.91 -24.45 35.99
N PRO A 441 20.83 -23.58 36.45
CA PRO A 441 21.39 -23.67 37.79
C PRO A 441 20.35 -23.31 38.86
N HIS A 442 20.49 -23.87 40.06
CA HIS A 442 19.74 -23.43 41.23
C HIS A 442 20.46 -22.27 41.90
N THR A 443 19.73 -21.23 42.28
CA THR A 443 20.26 -20.09 43.02
C THR A 443 20.19 -20.36 44.53
N VAL A 444 21.32 -20.24 45.21
CA VAL A 444 21.43 -20.18 46.67
C VAL A 444 21.85 -18.78 47.05
N THR A 445 21.19 -18.16 48.02
CA THR A 445 21.61 -16.85 48.53
C THR A 445 22.32 -17.01 49.86
N CYS A 446 23.55 -16.51 49.98
CA CYS A 446 24.25 -16.38 51.24
C CYS A 446 24.01 -14.97 51.77
N TYR A 447 23.52 -14.86 53.00
CA TYR A 447 23.41 -13.62 53.74
C TYR A 447 24.50 -13.58 54.82
N ILE A 448 25.12 -12.42 55.00
CA ILE A 448 26.06 -12.15 56.09
C ILE A 448 25.59 -10.94 56.89
N THR A 449 25.60 -11.07 58.21
CA THR A 449 25.43 -9.95 59.14
C THR A 449 26.65 -9.87 60.04
N ILE A 450 27.30 -8.71 60.14
CA ILE A 450 28.45 -8.49 61.02
C ILE A 450 27.97 -7.69 62.23
N HIS A 451 28.25 -8.18 63.44
CA HIS A 451 27.73 -7.63 64.70
C HIS A 451 28.72 -6.71 65.42
N CYS A 452 30.00 -6.71 65.03
CA CYS A 452 31.03 -5.84 65.60
C CYS A 452 32.13 -5.46 64.57
N THR A 453 33.17 -4.75 65.01
CA THR A 453 34.31 -4.38 64.15
C THR A 453 35.22 -5.58 63.87
N THR A 454 34.90 -6.37 62.85
CA THR A 454 35.69 -7.55 62.44
C THR A 454 36.14 -7.44 60.99
N ARG A 455 37.37 -7.90 60.71
CA ARG A 455 37.89 -8.09 59.34
C ARG A 455 37.93 -9.59 59.02
N ILE A 456 37.18 -10.00 58.02
CA ILE A 456 37.10 -11.40 57.60
C ILE A 456 37.96 -11.54 56.34
N ARG A 457 39.14 -12.15 56.48
CA ARG A 457 40.09 -12.38 55.38
C ARG A 457 40.19 -13.86 55.06
N ASP A 458 39.74 -14.23 53.87
CA ASP A 458 39.78 -15.60 53.35
C ASP A 458 39.20 -16.67 54.30
N LEU A 459 38.10 -16.34 55.00
CA LEU A 459 37.41 -17.30 55.87
C LEU A 459 36.86 -18.45 55.02
N LYS A 460 37.17 -19.69 55.42
CA LYS A 460 36.74 -20.89 54.70
C LYS A 460 35.49 -21.47 55.34
N ILE A 461 34.35 -21.38 54.64
CA ILE A 461 33.11 -22.07 55.03
C ILE A 461 33.05 -23.42 54.31
N PRO A 462 33.11 -24.55 55.03
CA PRO A 462 33.04 -25.84 54.39
C PRO A 462 31.60 -26.14 53.92
N TYR A 463 31.50 -26.77 52.76
CA TYR A 463 30.27 -27.42 52.32
C TYR A 463 30.52 -28.89 52.02
N SER A 464 29.51 -29.72 52.26
CA SER A 464 29.56 -31.15 51.95
C SER A 464 28.52 -31.51 50.90
N THR A 465 28.91 -32.36 49.94
CA THR A 465 28.01 -32.85 48.88
C THR A 465 27.87 -34.36 48.93
N PHE A 466 26.64 -34.85 48.72
CA PHE A 466 26.30 -36.27 48.75
C PHE A 466 25.67 -36.70 47.42
N GLU A 467 26.23 -37.74 46.77
CA GLU A 467 25.64 -38.36 45.57
C GLU A 467 24.67 -39.50 45.97
N ASN A 468 23.46 -39.51 45.38
CA ASN A 468 22.38 -40.53 45.52
C ASN A 468 21.34 -40.33 46.65
N TRP A 469 20.73 -39.15 46.78
CA TRP A 469 19.68 -38.90 47.78
C TRP A 469 18.26 -39.12 47.22
N MET A 470 17.41 -39.96 47.83
CA MET A 470 15.99 -40.15 47.47
C MET A 470 15.03 -39.68 48.59
N ASP A 471 13.75 -39.47 48.26
CA ASP A 471 12.75 -38.92 49.20
C ASP A 471 12.45 -39.83 50.42
N ASP A 472 12.59 -41.16 50.27
CA ASP A 472 12.47 -42.13 51.37
C ASP A 472 13.62 -42.04 52.39
N ASP A 473 14.74 -41.40 52.04
CA ASP A 473 15.92 -41.25 52.89
C ASP A 473 15.74 -40.18 53.98
N ARG A 474 14.71 -39.33 53.88
CA ARG A 474 14.35 -38.33 54.91
C ARG A 474 13.95 -38.97 56.24
N LYS A 475 13.33 -40.16 56.20
CA LYS A 475 12.91 -40.91 57.41
C LYS A 475 14.02 -41.82 57.97
N LYS A 476 14.99 -42.22 57.14
CA LYS A 476 16.08 -43.14 57.46
C LYS A 476 17.38 -42.46 57.94
N MET A 477 17.52 -41.14 57.77
CA MET A 477 18.69 -40.35 58.17
C MET A 477 19.09 -40.42 59.66
N LYS A 478 18.21 -40.89 60.56
CA LYS A 478 18.58 -41.13 61.97
C LYS A 478 19.40 -42.41 62.20
N SER A 479 19.55 -43.32 61.22
CA SER A 479 20.32 -44.58 61.42
C SER A 479 21.34 -44.95 60.32
N LEU A 480 21.45 -44.21 59.20
CA LEU A 480 22.01 -44.75 57.94
C LEU A 480 23.13 -43.93 57.24
N CYS A 481 24.04 -43.27 57.95
CA CYS A 481 25.26 -42.74 57.33
C CYS A 481 26.29 -43.83 56.92
N LYS A 482 25.87 -45.08 56.65
CA LYS A 482 26.73 -46.24 56.29
C LYS A 482 26.91 -46.46 54.77
N ASP A 483 25.95 -46.06 53.91
CA ASP A 483 25.94 -46.46 52.48
C ASP A 483 26.29 -45.35 51.47
N VAL A 484 26.75 -44.19 51.93
CA VAL A 484 27.21 -43.11 51.04
C VAL A 484 28.58 -43.49 50.43
N ARG A 485 28.60 -43.96 49.19
CA ARG A 485 29.83 -44.45 48.52
C ARG A 485 30.82 -43.35 48.11
N ARG A 486 30.38 -42.10 47.93
CA ARG A 486 31.25 -40.97 47.57
C ARG A 486 30.77 -39.70 48.27
N ARG A 487 31.66 -39.09 49.04
CA ARG A 487 31.46 -37.80 49.71
C ARG A 487 32.52 -36.85 49.19
N HIS A 488 32.11 -35.64 48.85
CA HIS A 488 33.03 -34.55 48.53
C HIS A 488 32.82 -33.41 49.50
N TYR A 489 33.92 -32.73 49.83
CA TYR A 489 33.90 -31.48 50.57
C TYR A 489 34.85 -30.49 49.91
N ASP A 490 34.49 -29.22 49.99
CA ASP A 490 35.35 -28.10 49.64
C ASP A 490 34.92 -26.87 50.45
N ASN A 491 35.60 -25.74 50.26
CA ASN A 491 35.34 -24.51 51.02
C ASN A 491 34.90 -23.36 50.11
N LEU A 492 33.90 -22.61 50.55
CA LEU A 492 33.68 -21.23 50.11
C LEU A 492 34.69 -20.32 50.80
N VAL A 493 35.26 -19.37 50.06
CA VAL A 493 36.19 -18.38 50.61
C VAL A 493 35.47 -17.05 50.76
N ILE A 494 35.44 -16.51 51.97
CA ILE A 494 34.73 -15.29 52.30
C ILE A 494 35.74 -14.19 52.61
N THR A 495 35.59 -13.04 51.95
CA THR A 495 36.43 -11.87 52.16
C THR A 495 35.54 -10.64 52.32
N THR A 496 35.49 -10.03 53.51
CA THR A 496 34.72 -8.81 53.74
C THR A 496 35.24 -8.05 54.96
N ASP A 497 35.14 -6.72 54.92
CA ASP A 497 35.58 -5.85 56.00
C ASP A 497 34.39 -5.04 56.57
N ALA A 498 34.28 -4.99 57.89
CA ALA A 498 33.35 -4.11 58.59
C ALA A 498 33.90 -2.67 58.68
N MET A 499 32.99 -1.69 58.77
CA MET A 499 33.35 -0.31 59.08
C MET A 499 34.03 -0.23 60.46
N ASN A 500 35.08 0.61 60.58
CA ASN A 500 35.63 0.97 61.88
C ASN A 500 34.55 1.74 62.67
N THR A 501 34.32 1.38 63.94
CA THR A 501 33.43 2.16 64.81
C THR A 501 34.09 3.50 65.12
N VAL A 502 33.31 4.58 65.00
CA VAL A 502 33.67 5.91 65.54
C VAL A 502 33.29 6.00 67.02
N HIS A 503 32.62 4.98 67.56
CA HIS A 503 32.31 4.87 68.98
C HIS A 503 33.49 4.28 69.72
N LEU A 504 34.00 5.10 70.63
CA LEU A 504 35.13 4.83 71.49
C LEU A 504 34.62 4.03 72.69
N ASP A 505 35.12 2.81 72.85
CA ASP A 505 34.74 1.97 73.97
C ASP A 505 35.41 2.51 75.24
N MET A 506 34.58 3.06 76.14
CA MET A 506 35.05 3.70 77.37
C MET A 506 35.63 2.68 78.36
N ASP A 507 35.21 1.42 78.29
CA ASP A 507 35.70 0.37 79.19
C ASP A 507 37.14 -0.06 78.84
N GLU A 508 37.57 0.22 77.60
CA GLU A 508 38.92 -0.06 77.11
C GLU A 508 39.87 1.16 77.18
N LEU A 509 39.38 2.29 77.70
CA LEU A 509 40.12 3.53 77.85
C LEU A 509 40.58 3.73 79.29
N ASN A 510 41.90 3.64 79.52
CA ASN A 510 42.49 3.93 80.81
C ASN A 510 43.15 5.31 80.78
N MET A 511 42.64 6.26 81.57
CA MET A 511 43.03 7.67 81.55
C MET A 511 43.70 8.07 82.87
N SER A 512 44.73 8.92 82.80
CA SER A 512 45.30 9.54 84.00
C SER A 512 44.28 10.44 84.70
N GLU A 513 44.28 10.47 86.03
CA GLU A 513 43.35 11.31 86.80
C GLU A 513 43.66 12.82 86.62
N THR A 514 44.92 13.17 86.37
CA THR A 514 45.37 14.55 86.20
C THR A 514 45.56 14.90 84.72
N PRO A 515 45.06 16.08 84.26
CA PRO A 515 45.29 16.54 82.91
C PRO A 515 46.73 17.03 82.72
N ILE A 516 47.31 16.77 81.55
CA ILE A 516 48.64 17.23 81.16
C ILE A 516 48.62 18.64 80.54
N ALA A 517 47.47 19.08 80.04
CA ALA A 517 47.27 20.43 79.51
C ALA A 517 45.78 20.82 79.55
N GLU A 518 45.48 22.10 79.74
CA GLU A 518 44.12 22.64 79.72
C GLU A 518 44.07 23.86 78.78
N GLY A 519 43.08 23.90 77.88
CA GLY A 519 42.89 25.00 76.93
C GLY A 519 41.42 25.38 76.80
N ALA A 520 41.14 26.44 76.06
CA ALA A 520 39.79 27.02 75.91
C ALA A 520 38.72 26.06 75.37
N MET A 521 39.13 24.90 74.82
CA MET A 521 38.24 23.87 74.30
C MET A 521 38.46 22.51 74.99
N GLY A 522 38.80 22.48 76.28
CA GLY A 522 38.80 21.26 77.09
C GLY A 522 40.17 20.83 77.65
N ARG A 523 40.16 19.71 78.38
CA ARG A 523 41.31 19.16 79.12
C ARG A 523 41.94 18.01 78.37
N VAL A 524 43.27 17.94 78.32
CA VAL A 524 44.02 16.84 77.71
C VAL A 524 44.64 15.99 78.80
N TYR A 525 44.42 14.69 78.72
CA TYR A 525 44.94 13.66 79.62
C TYR A 525 45.87 12.74 78.85
N ILE A 526 46.74 12.04 79.57
CA ILE A 526 47.50 10.93 78.99
C ILE A 526 46.82 9.62 79.40
N GLY A 527 46.80 8.63 78.53
CA GLY A 527 46.21 7.34 78.86
C GLY A 527 46.59 6.27 77.86
N ASN A 528 46.00 5.09 78.06
CA ASN A 528 46.16 3.95 77.16
C ASN A 528 44.80 3.55 76.62
N TYR A 529 44.70 3.41 75.30
CA TYR A 529 43.56 2.76 74.65
C TYR A 529 44.03 1.45 74.04
N ARG A 530 43.48 0.31 74.50
CA ARG A 530 43.93 -1.04 74.12
C ARG A 530 45.45 -1.23 74.23
N SER A 531 46.02 -0.81 75.36
CA SER A 531 47.46 -0.92 75.68
C SER A 531 48.40 -0.05 74.81
N VAL A 532 47.85 0.93 74.08
CA VAL A 532 48.65 1.87 73.29
C VAL A 532 48.59 3.27 73.91
N PRO A 533 49.74 3.93 74.15
CA PRO A 533 49.77 5.27 74.75
C PRO A 533 49.17 6.30 73.80
N VAL A 534 48.26 7.10 74.35
CA VAL A 534 47.46 8.10 73.63
C VAL A 534 47.29 9.37 74.47
N ALA A 535 47.12 10.50 73.80
CA ALA A 535 46.58 11.71 74.40
C ALA A 535 45.07 11.72 74.24
N ILE A 536 44.35 12.03 75.32
CA ILE A 536 42.89 11.99 75.39
C ILE A 536 42.39 13.39 75.71
N LYS A 537 41.72 14.04 74.76
CA LYS A 537 41.13 15.36 74.97
C LYS A 537 39.66 15.20 75.37
N HIS A 538 39.33 15.63 76.58
CA HIS A 538 37.98 15.72 77.11
C HIS A 538 37.37 17.08 76.79
N LEU A 539 36.28 17.07 76.03
CA LEU A 539 35.49 18.24 75.67
C LEU A 539 34.27 18.32 76.60
N ASP A 540 33.96 19.50 77.15
CA ASP A 540 32.81 19.69 78.05
C ASP A 540 31.51 19.26 77.35
N GLY A 541 30.95 18.13 77.78
CA GLY A 541 29.87 17.42 77.09
C GLY A 541 30.00 15.89 77.00
N ARG A 542 31.01 15.28 77.66
CA ARG A 542 31.31 13.83 77.65
C ARG A 542 31.71 13.28 76.27
N VAL A 543 32.41 14.08 75.47
CA VAL A 543 33.00 13.62 74.21
C VAL A 543 34.51 13.54 74.40
N TYR A 544 35.08 12.34 74.15
CA TYR A 544 36.51 12.10 74.20
C TYR A 544 37.06 12.00 72.79
N GLN A 545 38.13 12.75 72.51
CA GLN A 545 38.91 12.62 71.29
C GLN A 545 40.27 12.01 71.63
N ILE A 546 40.63 10.91 70.97
CA ILE A 546 41.91 10.23 71.20
C ILE A 546 42.85 10.48 70.03
N GLN A 547 44.08 10.88 70.35
CA GLN A 547 45.16 11.04 69.39
C GLN A 547 46.36 10.18 69.83
N ARG A 548 46.82 9.30 68.93
CA ARG A 548 48.03 8.51 69.16
C ARG A 548 49.25 9.41 69.17
N TRP A 549 50.17 9.13 70.09
CA TRP A 549 51.53 9.65 69.98
C TRP A 549 52.18 8.96 68.78
N LEU A 550 52.40 9.73 67.72
CA LEU A 550 53.28 9.34 66.63
C LEU A 550 54.71 9.55 67.13
N ASN A 551 55.52 8.49 67.15
CA ASN A 551 56.96 8.65 67.04
C ASN A 551 57.32 9.02 65.60
#